data_AF-A0A7Y4W3R3-F1
#
_entry.id   AF-A0A7Y4W3R3-F1
#
_cell.length_a   1.000
_cell.length_b   1.000
_cell.length_c   1.000
_cell.angle_alpha   90.00
_cell.angle_beta   90.00
_cell.angle_gamma   90.00
#
_symmetry.space_group_name_H-M   'P 1'
#
loop_
_entity.id
_entity.type
_entity.pdbx_description
1 polymer ?
#
loop_
_entity_poly.entity_id
_entity_poly.type
_entity_poly.pdbx_seq_one_letter_code
_entity_poly.pdbx_strand_id
1 'polypeptide(L)'
;MKFKIMTTHNDSLLRFMTCGSVDDGKSTLIGRLLFDTKTILADTLTQISNTSKKRGMEAVDLSLLTDGLQAEREQGITIDVAYRYFSTGTRKYIIADAPGHEQYTRNMVTAASTANLAIILIDARRGVLTQTRRHSYLAHLVGIQHIVVAVNKMDLVNYDQTIYDKICADYLAFAKEIGLAQARDIRFIPMSALNGDMLVDRLDNMPWYAGETLLEMLEKAPAAHTEQSEEFRFPVQFVCRPHASADADLHDFRGFMGRIESGDIAVGDAVTVLPNGYQSKVKAIQIGDTQLQSAQTEQSITLLLEDEIDTSRGDMIVKTGSNIAPVKQIEAHVCWLSETPLSPARTYIIRHTSRESKAKVGSIAYKVDVNTLEQQASTDLKMNDIARIHFKLAQPLMVDSYSNNRATGAFIVIDESTNNTVGAGMIV
;
A
#
# COMPACT_ATOMS: atom_id res chain seq x y z
N MET A 1 -26.85 -30.05 -13.40
CA MET A 1 -25.65 -30.57 -12.70
C MET A 1 -25.16 -29.44 -11.81
N LYS A 2 -25.36 -29.53 -10.48
CA LYS A 2 -25.04 -28.44 -9.53
C LYS A 2 -23.53 -28.34 -9.40
N PHE A 3 -22.92 -27.25 -9.90
CA PHE A 3 -21.54 -26.91 -9.58
C PHE A 3 -21.46 -26.60 -8.08
N LYS A 4 -20.85 -27.51 -7.34
CA LYS A 4 -20.52 -27.32 -5.93
C LYS A 4 -19.23 -26.50 -5.91
N ILE A 5 -19.35 -25.17 -5.89
CA ILE A 5 -18.22 -24.29 -5.58
C ILE A 5 -17.81 -24.67 -4.15
N MET A 6 -16.64 -25.32 -4.01
CA MET A 6 -16.02 -25.48 -2.71
C MET A 6 -15.55 -24.09 -2.28
N THR A 7 -16.37 -23.38 -1.52
CA THR A 7 -15.98 -22.11 -0.90
C THR A 7 -15.02 -22.40 0.24
N THR A 8 -13.73 -22.40 -0.07
CA THR A 8 -12.68 -22.12 0.92
C THR A 8 -12.91 -20.69 1.40
N HIS A 9 -13.42 -20.54 2.63
CA HIS A 9 -13.56 -19.23 3.26
C HIS A 9 -12.17 -18.64 3.50
N ASN A 10 -11.86 -17.56 2.80
CA ASN A 10 -10.62 -16.82 2.96
C ASN A 10 -10.96 -15.47 3.59
N ASP A 11 -11.15 -15.46 4.92
CA ASP A 11 -11.46 -14.26 5.71
C ASP A 11 -10.35 -13.18 5.70
N SER A 12 -9.36 -13.31 4.81
CA SER A 12 -8.31 -12.32 4.62
C SER A 12 -8.84 -11.02 4.02
N LEU A 13 -8.15 -9.93 4.38
CA LEU A 13 -8.38 -8.60 3.87
C LEU A 13 -7.48 -8.35 2.65
N LEU A 14 -8.06 -7.94 1.53
CA LEU A 14 -7.28 -7.41 0.40
C LEU A 14 -7.42 -5.89 0.32
N ARG A 15 -6.29 -5.19 0.35
CA ARG A 15 -6.24 -3.75 0.05
C ARG A 15 -5.76 -3.58 -1.38
N PHE A 16 -6.52 -2.92 -2.23
CA PHE A 16 -6.08 -2.61 -3.59
C PHE A 16 -6.39 -1.17 -3.95
N MET A 17 -5.65 -0.65 -4.93
CA MET A 17 -5.86 0.68 -5.47
C MET A 17 -6.16 0.64 -6.95
N THR A 18 -6.91 1.63 -7.44
CA THR A 18 -7.14 1.84 -8.88
C THR A 18 -6.37 3.06 -9.36
N CYS A 19 -5.63 2.90 -10.46
CA CYS A 19 -4.85 3.96 -11.09
C CYS A 19 -5.17 3.99 -12.58
N GLY A 20 -4.91 5.12 -13.25
CA GLY A 20 -5.23 5.29 -14.66
C GLY A 20 -5.36 6.77 -15.02
N SER A 21 -5.36 7.07 -16.31
CA SER A 21 -5.53 8.41 -16.83
C SER A 21 -6.91 8.99 -16.52
N VAL A 22 -7.06 10.29 -16.75
CA VAL A 22 -8.39 10.93 -16.78
C VAL A 22 -9.20 10.29 -17.90
N ASP A 23 -10.45 9.97 -17.60
CA ASP A 23 -11.39 9.23 -18.45
C ASP A 23 -11.12 7.73 -18.64
N ASP A 24 -10.09 7.11 -18.06
CA ASP A 24 -9.87 5.65 -18.24
C ASP A 24 -10.97 4.78 -17.58
N GLY A 25 -11.92 5.40 -16.87
CA GLY A 25 -13.10 4.75 -16.30
C GLY A 25 -12.89 4.17 -14.90
N LYS A 26 -11.98 4.75 -14.09
CA LYS A 26 -11.71 4.33 -12.69
C LYS A 26 -12.96 4.35 -11.81
N SER A 27 -13.61 5.51 -11.73
CA SER A 27 -14.85 5.71 -10.97
C SER A 27 -15.98 4.79 -11.46
N THR A 28 -16.11 4.63 -12.78
CA THR A 28 -17.08 3.71 -13.40
C THR A 28 -16.80 2.26 -13.01
N LEU A 29 -15.54 1.82 -13.03
CA LEU A 29 -15.13 0.48 -12.61
C LEU A 29 -15.52 0.23 -11.15
N ILE A 30 -15.15 1.13 -10.24
CA ILE A 30 -15.44 0.98 -8.82
C ILE A 30 -16.94 0.96 -8.59
N GLY A 31 -17.68 1.91 -9.18
CA GLY A 31 -19.14 1.97 -9.08
C GLY A 31 -19.82 0.69 -9.57
N ARG A 32 -19.36 0.15 -10.71
CA ARG A 32 -19.87 -1.11 -11.26
C ARG A 32 -19.53 -2.30 -10.39
N LEU A 33 -18.31 -2.41 -9.88
CA LEU A 33 -17.90 -3.48 -8.98
C LEU A 33 -18.74 -3.48 -7.69
N LEU A 34 -19.01 -2.31 -7.10
CA LEU A 34 -19.85 -2.18 -5.91
C LEU A 34 -21.32 -2.53 -6.20
N PHE A 35 -21.81 -2.20 -7.40
CA PHE A 35 -23.16 -2.56 -7.86
C PHE A 35 -23.31 -4.07 -8.06
N ASP A 36 -22.42 -4.69 -8.83
CA ASP A 36 -22.50 -6.11 -9.21
C ASP A 36 -22.25 -7.03 -8.00
N THR A 37 -21.45 -6.60 -7.03
CA THR A 37 -21.26 -7.32 -5.75
C THR A 37 -22.44 -7.20 -4.79
N LYS A 38 -23.50 -6.45 -5.16
CA LYS A 38 -24.71 -6.21 -4.35
C LYS A 38 -24.44 -5.61 -2.97
N THR A 39 -23.34 -4.88 -2.84
CA THR A 39 -22.95 -4.22 -1.58
C THR A 39 -23.79 -2.96 -1.33
N ILE A 40 -24.39 -2.41 -2.38
CA ILE A 40 -25.21 -1.19 -2.32
C ILE A 40 -26.67 -1.55 -2.04
N LEU A 41 -27.25 -0.95 -0.99
CA LEU A 41 -28.68 -1.04 -0.68
C LEU A 41 -29.52 -0.49 -1.84
N ALA A 42 -30.62 -1.18 -2.18
CA ALA A 42 -31.49 -0.83 -3.31
C ALA A 42 -31.95 0.65 -3.29
N ASP A 43 -32.14 1.22 -2.11
CA ASP A 43 -32.59 2.60 -1.92
C ASP A 43 -31.58 3.65 -2.42
N THR A 44 -30.27 3.40 -2.24
CA THR A 44 -29.21 4.27 -2.73
C THR A 44 -29.15 4.26 -4.26
N LEU A 45 -29.39 3.10 -4.89
CA LEU A 45 -29.45 2.96 -6.34
C LEU A 45 -30.63 3.72 -6.95
N THR A 46 -31.79 3.71 -6.30
CA THR A 46 -32.93 4.53 -6.73
C THR A 46 -32.61 6.04 -6.69
N GLN A 47 -31.92 6.53 -5.65
CA GLN A 47 -31.51 7.93 -5.57
C GLN A 47 -30.53 8.33 -6.69
N ILE A 48 -29.58 7.46 -7.03
CA ILE A 48 -28.61 7.69 -8.10
C ILE A 48 -29.32 7.69 -9.45
N SER A 49 -30.20 6.71 -9.71
CA SER A 49 -30.95 6.64 -10.96
C SER A 49 -31.79 7.90 -11.21
N ASN A 50 -32.39 8.47 -10.15
CA ASN A 50 -33.14 9.72 -10.23
C ASN A 50 -32.22 10.92 -10.50
N THR A 51 -30.98 10.88 -10.01
CA THR A 51 -29.98 11.93 -10.21
C THR A 51 -29.38 11.88 -11.62
N SER A 52 -29.08 10.70 -12.15
CA SER A 52 -28.65 10.49 -13.54
C SER A 52 -29.73 10.94 -14.53
N LYS A 53 -31.01 10.62 -14.27
CA LYS A 53 -32.14 11.10 -15.07
C LYS A 53 -32.28 12.62 -15.04
N LYS A 54 -32.07 13.27 -13.88
CA LYS A 54 -32.06 14.74 -13.77
C LYS A 54 -30.92 15.39 -14.58
N ARG A 55 -29.82 14.67 -14.82
CA ARG A 55 -28.70 15.09 -15.68
C ARG A 55 -28.89 14.75 -17.16
N GLY A 56 -30.02 14.14 -17.54
CA GLY A 56 -30.33 13.80 -18.93
C GLY A 56 -29.63 12.55 -19.46
N MET A 57 -29.09 11.70 -18.59
CA MET A 57 -28.50 10.42 -19.00
C MET A 57 -29.54 9.29 -19.01
N GLU A 58 -29.58 8.48 -20.07
CA GLU A 58 -30.49 7.33 -20.18
C GLU A 58 -30.05 6.15 -19.31
N ALA A 59 -28.74 5.95 -19.15
CA ALA A 59 -28.15 4.93 -18.28
C ALA A 59 -27.86 5.47 -16.86
N VAL A 60 -27.89 4.58 -15.85
CA VAL A 60 -27.51 4.94 -14.49
C VAL A 60 -26.01 5.20 -14.45
N ASP A 61 -25.63 6.41 -14.06
CA ASP A 61 -24.23 6.80 -13.94
C ASP A 61 -23.68 6.34 -12.58
N LEU A 62 -23.03 5.19 -12.58
CA LEU A 62 -22.46 4.57 -11.39
C LEU A 62 -21.21 5.30 -10.85
N SER A 63 -20.63 6.23 -11.61
CA SER A 63 -19.54 7.08 -11.09
C SER A 63 -20.00 8.00 -9.95
N LEU A 64 -21.30 8.31 -9.88
CA LEU A 64 -21.89 9.10 -8.80
C LEU A 64 -21.79 8.43 -7.41
N LEU A 65 -21.48 7.13 -7.35
CA LEU A 65 -21.22 6.42 -6.09
C LEU A 65 -19.85 6.76 -5.49
N THR A 66 -18.87 7.08 -6.33
CA THR A 66 -17.48 7.25 -5.91
C THR A 66 -17.16 8.68 -5.53
N ASP A 67 -17.81 9.67 -6.16
CA ASP A 67 -17.46 11.09 -6.02
C ASP A 67 -18.01 11.68 -4.70
N GLY A 68 -17.12 11.86 -3.73
CA GLY A 68 -17.45 12.24 -2.35
C GLY A 68 -17.54 13.74 -2.12
N LEU A 69 -16.70 14.54 -2.78
CA LEU A 69 -16.60 15.99 -2.54
C LEU A 69 -17.36 16.80 -3.60
N GLN A 70 -17.99 17.91 -3.19
CA GLN A 70 -18.69 18.82 -4.10
C GLN A 70 -17.76 19.41 -5.17
N ALA A 71 -16.51 19.68 -4.83
CA ALA A 71 -15.47 20.13 -5.77
C ALA A 71 -15.05 19.05 -6.78
N GLU A 72 -15.00 17.77 -6.37
CA GLU A 72 -14.76 16.64 -7.28
C GLU A 72 -15.90 16.52 -8.30
N ARG A 73 -17.15 16.70 -7.86
CA ARG A 73 -18.36 16.65 -8.70
C ARG A 73 -18.46 17.78 -9.71
N GLU A 74 -17.90 18.95 -9.40
CA GLU A 74 -17.87 20.12 -10.29
C GLU A 74 -16.76 20.01 -11.35
N GLN A 75 -15.65 19.32 -11.04
CA GLN A 75 -14.50 19.19 -11.93
C GLN A 75 -14.39 17.82 -12.63
N GLY A 76 -15.15 16.82 -12.21
CA GLY A 76 -15.11 15.47 -12.78
C GLY A 76 -13.80 14.72 -12.52
N ILE A 77 -13.09 15.04 -11.43
CA ILE A 77 -11.82 14.42 -11.03
C ILE A 77 -11.83 14.03 -9.55
N THR A 78 -11.15 12.94 -9.19
CA THR A 78 -10.87 12.56 -7.79
C THR A 78 -9.76 13.48 -7.24
N ILE A 79 -9.96 14.09 -6.08
CA ILE A 79 -9.03 15.07 -5.48
C ILE A 79 -8.29 14.46 -4.28
N ASP A 80 -8.97 13.65 -3.46
CA ASP A 80 -8.37 12.97 -2.30
C ASP A 80 -8.56 11.45 -2.37
N VAL A 81 -7.78 10.68 -1.60
CA VAL A 81 -7.92 9.22 -1.60
C VAL A 81 -9.23 8.83 -0.93
N ALA A 82 -10.17 8.28 -1.71
CA ALA A 82 -11.41 7.76 -1.17
C ALA A 82 -11.28 6.27 -0.86
N TYR A 83 -11.52 5.87 0.40
CA TYR A 83 -11.56 4.46 0.79
C TYR A 83 -12.99 3.91 0.72
N ARG A 84 -13.17 2.81 0.00
CA ARG A 84 -14.44 2.07 -0.09
C ARG A 84 -14.26 0.64 0.41
N TYR A 85 -15.31 0.11 1.01
CA TYR A 85 -15.30 -1.22 1.63
C TYR A 85 -16.37 -2.07 0.98
N PHE A 86 -16.01 -3.29 0.63
CA PHE A 86 -16.97 -4.31 0.22
C PHE A 86 -16.49 -5.69 0.63
N SER A 87 -17.39 -6.65 0.62
CA SER A 87 -17.07 -8.05 0.91
C SER A 87 -17.82 -8.95 -0.04
N THR A 88 -17.17 -10.00 -0.49
CA THR A 88 -17.84 -11.15 -1.10
C THR A 88 -18.21 -12.14 0.00
N GLY A 89 -18.91 -13.22 -0.34
CA GLY A 89 -19.13 -14.32 0.61
C GLY A 89 -17.84 -15.03 1.04
N THR A 90 -16.71 -14.72 0.39
CA THR A 90 -15.41 -15.40 0.56
C THR A 90 -14.33 -14.52 1.16
N ARG A 91 -14.35 -13.18 0.95
CA ARG A 91 -13.23 -12.27 1.28
C ARG A 91 -13.68 -10.82 1.53
N LYS A 92 -12.89 -10.05 2.30
CA LYS A 92 -13.12 -8.61 2.55
C LYS A 92 -12.14 -7.74 1.74
N TYR A 93 -12.61 -6.59 1.27
CA TYR A 93 -11.85 -5.71 0.38
C TYR A 93 -11.88 -4.25 0.84
N ILE A 94 -10.74 -3.58 0.66
CA ILE A 94 -10.60 -2.12 0.79
C ILE A 94 -10.09 -1.60 -0.55
N ILE A 95 -10.86 -0.70 -1.16
CA ILE A 95 -10.51 0.01 -2.39
C ILE A 95 -9.99 1.39 -2.02
N ALA A 96 -8.80 1.74 -2.47
CA ALA A 96 -8.30 3.10 -2.45
C ALA A 96 -8.43 3.71 -3.86
N ASP A 97 -9.35 4.66 -4.02
CA ASP A 97 -9.47 5.44 -5.25
C ASP A 97 -8.47 6.61 -5.21
N ALA A 98 -7.36 6.47 -5.94
CA ALA A 98 -6.32 7.49 -5.98
C ALA A 98 -6.50 8.40 -7.21
N PRO A 99 -6.35 9.73 -7.06
CA PRO A 99 -6.36 10.66 -8.19
C PRO A 99 -5.33 10.30 -9.26
N GLY A 100 -5.73 10.39 -10.54
CA GLY A 100 -4.85 10.09 -11.68
C GLY A 100 -4.04 11.26 -12.24
N HIS A 101 -4.08 12.43 -11.60
CA HIS A 101 -3.52 13.67 -12.14
C HIS A 101 -2.15 14.02 -11.55
N GLU A 102 -1.35 14.78 -12.31
CA GLU A 102 0.06 15.03 -12.01
C GLU A 102 0.33 15.77 -10.70
N GLN A 103 -0.68 16.49 -10.20
CA GLN A 103 -0.59 17.25 -8.96
C GLN A 103 -0.80 16.40 -7.71
N TYR A 104 -1.08 15.11 -7.86
CA TYR A 104 -1.51 14.23 -6.76
C TYR A 104 -0.62 13.01 -6.55
N THR A 105 0.67 13.07 -6.91
CA THR A 105 1.66 12.01 -6.56
C THR A 105 1.59 11.66 -5.09
N ARG A 106 1.50 12.66 -4.21
CA ARG A 106 1.39 12.44 -2.76
C ARG A 106 0.21 11.52 -2.39
N ASN A 107 -0.95 11.71 -3.02
CA ASN A 107 -2.16 10.96 -2.71
C ASN A 107 -2.01 9.53 -3.21
N MET A 108 -1.41 9.36 -4.38
CA MET A 108 -1.07 8.03 -4.89
C MET A 108 -0.09 7.32 -3.94
N VAL A 109 0.98 7.97 -3.49
CA VAL A 109 1.94 7.36 -2.57
C VAL A 109 1.28 6.97 -1.25
N THR A 110 0.40 7.82 -0.71
CA THR A 110 -0.38 7.50 0.49
C THR A 110 -1.27 6.27 0.28
N ALA A 111 -2.08 6.23 -0.79
CA ALA A 111 -2.93 5.08 -1.11
C ALA A 111 -2.11 3.80 -1.32
N ALA A 112 -1.04 3.91 -2.11
CA ALA A 112 -0.22 2.80 -2.55
C ALA A 112 0.62 2.18 -1.41
N SER A 113 0.99 2.98 -0.40
CA SER A 113 1.75 2.50 0.76
C SER A 113 1.05 1.39 1.56
N THR A 114 -0.29 1.34 1.49
CA THR A 114 -1.10 0.32 2.18
C THR A 114 -1.70 -0.73 1.25
N ALA A 115 -1.56 -0.54 -0.07
CA ALA A 115 -2.10 -1.44 -1.07
C ALA A 115 -1.21 -2.70 -1.23
N ASN A 116 -1.87 -3.83 -1.45
CA ASN A 116 -1.27 -5.11 -1.81
C ASN A 116 -1.30 -5.33 -3.34
N LEU A 117 -2.30 -4.75 -4.00
CA LEU A 117 -2.52 -4.87 -5.44
C LEU A 117 -2.85 -3.50 -6.06
N ALA A 118 -2.38 -3.25 -7.28
CA ALA A 118 -2.76 -2.09 -8.08
C ALA A 118 -3.47 -2.53 -9.36
N ILE A 119 -4.62 -1.91 -9.65
CA ILE A 119 -5.31 -2.05 -10.93
C ILE A 119 -4.97 -0.82 -11.77
N ILE A 120 -4.19 -1.00 -12.83
CA ILE A 120 -3.84 0.05 -13.80
C ILE A 120 -4.83 -0.01 -14.96
N LEU A 121 -5.76 0.94 -15.02
CA LEU A 121 -6.71 1.05 -16.13
C LEU A 121 -6.06 1.74 -17.33
N ILE A 122 -6.42 1.26 -18.52
CA ILE A 122 -5.99 1.80 -19.81
C ILE A 122 -7.19 1.84 -20.75
N ASP A 123 -7.54 3.01 -21.29
CA ASP A 123 -8.56 3.12 -22.35
C ASP A 123 -8.07 2.44 -23.64
N ALA A 124 -8.80 1.43 -24.11
CA ALA A 124 -8.47 0.65 -25.31
C ALA A 124 -8.31 1.48 -26.58
N ARG A 125 -8.96 2.66 -26.66
CA ARG A 125 -8.83 3.57 -27.81
C ARG A 125 -7.53 4.36 -27.81
N ARG A 126 -6.96 4.59 -26.63
CA ARG A 126 -5.79 5.46 -26.42
C ARG A 126 -4.50 4.66 -26.21
N GLY A 127 -4.61 3.46 -25.66
CA GLY A 127 -3.44 2.63 -25.32
C GLY A 127 -2.60 3.23 -24.18
N VAL A 128 -1.32 2.86 -24.12
CA VAL A 128 -0.43 3.26 -23.01
C VAL A 128 -0.07 4.74 -23.10
N LEU A 129 -0.48 5.53 -22.10
CA LEU A 129 -0.21 6.97 -21.99
C LEU A 129 0.90 7.28 -20.98
N THR A 130 1.41 8.52 -20.98
CA THR A 130 2.36 9.02 -19.98
C THR A 130 1.87 8.82 -18.55
N GLN A 131 0.57 9.07 -18.30
CA GLN A 131 -0.04 8.84 -16.98
C GLN A 131 -0.06 7.34 -16.60
N THR A 132 -0.31 6.43 -17.54
CA THR A 132 -0.21 4.98 -17.32
C THR A 132 1.20 4.59 -16.88
N ARG A 133 2.22 5.11 -17.58
CA ARG A 133 3.63 4.87 -17.28
C ARG A 133 4.00 5.37 -15.89
N ARG A 134 3.60 6.62 -15.58
CA ARG A 134 3.79 7.24 -14.28
C ARG A 134 3.18 6.44 -13.13
N HIS A 135 1.90 6.07 -13.23
CA HIS A 135 1.24 5.30 -12.18
C HIS A 135 1.90 3.94 -11.98
N SER A 136 2.32 3.29 -13.06
CA SER A 136 3.01 2.00 -13.01
C SER A 136 4.39 2.14 -12.35
N TYR A 137 5.13 3.21 -12.65
CA TYR A 137 6.40 3.51 -12.00
C TYR A 137 6.23 3.78 -10.49
N LEU A 138 5.22 4.56 -10.12
CA LEU A 138 4.91 4.84 -8.72
C LEU A 138 4.49 3.58 -7.96
N ALA A 139 3.64 2.73 -8.56
CA ALA A 139 3.25 1.44 -7.98
C ALA A 139 4.48 0.51 -7.79
N HIS A 140 5.43 0.55 -8.72
CA HIS A 140 6.71 -0.16 -8.57
C HIS A 140 7.53 0.39 -7.39
N LEU A 141 7.71 1.71 -7.32
CA LEU A 141 8.51 2.40 -6.30
C LEU A 141 7.98 2.16 -4.88
N VAL A 142 6.67 2.26 -4.69
CA VAL A 142 5.99 2.00 -3.41
C VAL A 142 5.78 0.51 -3.11
N GLY A 143 6.35 -0.37 -3.94
CA GLY A 143 6.53 -1.77 -3.64
C GLY A 143 5.29 -2.65 -3.74
N ILE A 144 4.30 -2.28 -4.56
CA ILE A 144 3.10 -3.10 -4.79
C ILE A 144 3.49 -4.34 -5.61
N GLN A 145 3.22 -5.53 -5.06
CA GLN A 145 3.64 -6.83 -5.61
C GLN A 145 2.81 -7.27 -6.81
N HIS A 146 1.49 -7.03 -6.75
CA HIS A 146 0.55 -7.49 -7.77
C HIS A 146 0.02 -6.33 -8.58
N ILE A 147 0.15 -6.42 -9.91
CA ILE A 147 -0.35 -5.42 -10.84
C ILE A 147 -1.32 -6.08 -11.80
N VAL A 148 -2.53 -5.54 -11.86
CA VAL A 148 -3.54 -5.92 -12.85
C VAL A 148 -3.68 -4.78 -13.84
N VAL A 149 -3.33 -5.02 -15.10
CA VAL A 149 -3.51 -4.09 -16.21
C VAL A 149 -4.87 -4.34 -16.84
N ALA A 150 -5.81 -3.45 -16.55
CA ALA A 150 -7.18 -3.51 -17.02
C ALA A 150 -7.34 -2.68 -18.30
N VAL A 151 -7.40 -3.34 -19.45
CA VAL A 151 -7.68 -2.70 -20.75
C VAL A 151 -9.19 -2.47 -20.84
N ASN A 152 -9.62 -1.27 -20.48
CA ASN A 152 -11.01 -0.88 -20.33
C ASN A 152 -11.57 -0.26 -21.62
N LYS A 153 -12.91 -0.19 -21.71
CA LYS A 153 -13.67 0.34 -22.86
C LYS A 153 -13.49 -0.45 -24.15
N MET A 154 -13.36 -1.78 -24.02
CA MET A 154 -13.29 -2.68 -25.18
C MET A 154 -14.54 -2.59 -26.07
N ASP A 155 -15.68 -2.20 -25.52
CA ASP A 155 -16.92 -1.94 -26.26
C ASP A 155 -16.77 -0.86 -27.34
N LEU A 156 -15.94 0.16 -27.10
CA LEU A 156 -15.72 1.26 -28.05
C LEU A 156 -14.76 0.90 -29.19
N VAL A 157 -14.08 -0.24 -29.08
CA VAL A 157 -13.20 -0.79 -30.11
C VAL A 157 -13.73 -2.13 -30.63
N ASN A 158 -15.05 -2.36 -30.50
CA ASN A 158 -15.74 -3.57 -30.95
C ASN A 158 -15.11 -4.87 -30.42
N TYR A 159 -14.56 -4.83 -29.21
CA TYR A 159 -13.94 -5.98 -28.53
C TYR A 159 -12.79 -6.63 -29.33
N ASP A 160 -12.06 -5.83 -30.13
CA ASP A 160 -10.98 -6.28 -31.01
C ASP A 160 -9.76 -6.82 -30.23
N GLN A 161 -9.44 -8.09 -30.43
CA GLN A 161 -8.30 -8.76 -29.80
C GLN A 161 -6.95 -8.16 -30.20
N THR A 162 -6.79 -7.70 -31.44
CA THR A 162 -5.52 -7.17 -31.94
C THR A 162 -5.13 -5.86 -31.26
N ILE A 163 -6.12 -5.04 -30.90
CA ILE A 163 -5.92 -3.80 -30.13
C ILE A 163 -5.49 -4.15 -28.70
N TYR A 164 -6.15 -5.12 -28.07
CA TYR A 164 -5.77 -5.61 -26.74
C TYR A 164 -4.34 -6.15 -26.71
N ASP A 165 -3.98 -7.03 -27.65
CA ASP A 165 -2.67 -7.65 -27.72
C ASP A 165 -1.56 -6.60 -27.91
N LYS A 166 -1.82 -5.58 -28.75
CA LYS A 166 -0.90 -4.46 -28.93
C LYS A 166 -0.67 -3.68 -27.63
N ILE A 167 -1.74 -3.34 -26.91
CA ILE A 167 -1.63 -2.60 -25.64
C ILE A 167 -0.86 -3.42 -24.60
N CYS A 168 -1.10 -4.73 -24.54
CA CYS A 168 -0.36 -5.63 -23.65
C CYS A 168 1.13 -5.64 -23.99
N ALA A 169 1.48 -5.74 -25.28
CA ALA A 169 2.86 -5.70 -25.74
C ALA A 169 3.55 -4.35 -25.41
N ASP A 170 2.88 -3.23 -25.67
CA ASP A 170 3.39 -1.88 -25.38
C ASP A 170 3.64 -1.71 -23.87
N TYR A 171 2.72 -2.20 -23.02
CA TYR A 171 2.86 -2.13 -21.58
C TYR A 171 3.99 -3.04 -21.07
N LEU A 172 4.11 -4.27 -21.58
CA LEU A 172 5.18 -5.19 -21.21
C LEU A 172 6.56 -4.66 -21.57
N ALA A 173 6.70 -4.02 -22.74
CA ALA A 173 7.94 -3.37 -23.15
C ALA A 173 8.36 -2.28 -22.15
N PHE A 174 7.40 -1.42 -21.77
CA PHE A 174 7.60 -0.40 -20.76
C PHE A 174 7.91 -0.99 -19.37
N ALA A 175 7.15 -2.00 -18.94
CA ALA A 175 7.36 -2.66 -17.64
C ALA A 175 8.75 -3.30 -17.54
N LYS A 176 9.31 -3.78 -18.65
CA LYS A 176 10.67 -4.30 -18.70
C LYS A 176 11.72 -3.19 -18.56
N GLU A 177 11.51 -2.04 -19.20
CA GLU A 177 12.39 -0.87 -19.13
C GLU A 177 12.59 -0.38 -17.68
N ILE A 178 11.50 -0.36 -16.90
CA ILE A 178 11.51 0.13 -15.51
C ILE A 178 11.82 -0.97 -14.48
N GLY A 179 12.14 -2.19 -14.90
CA GLY A 179 12.41 -3.32 -14.02
C GLY A 179 11.17 -3.96 -13.36
N LEU A 180 9.98 -3.45 -13.64
CA LEU A 180 8.71 -3.93 -13.09
C LEU A 180 8.42 -5.39 -13.49
N ALA A 181 8.66 -5.75 -14.75
CA ALA A 181 8.36 -7.08 -15.29
C ALA A 181 9.20 -8.22 -14.69
N GLN A 182 10.34 -7.90 -14.08
CA GLN A 182 11.20 -8.88 -13.42
C GLN A 182 10.89 -9.02 -11.92
N ALA A 183 10.24 -8.00 -11.36
CA ALA A 183 10.06 -7.88 -9.92
C ALA A 183 8.63 -8.22 -9.46
N ARG A 184 7.64 -8.24 -10.36
CA ARG A 184 6.20 -8.22 -9.99
C ARG A 184 5.36 -9.14 -10.86
N ASP A 185 4.26 -9.64 -10.29
CA ASP A 185 3.22 -10.39 -11.03
C ASP A 185 2.31 -9.39 -11.77
N ILE A 186 2.45 -9.34 -13.11
CA ILE A 186 1.64 -8.49 -13.98
C ILE A 186 0.62 -9.36 -14.70
N ARG A 187 -0.68 -9.11 -14.46
CA ARG A 187 -1.78 -9.77 -15.15
C ARG A 187 -2.53 -8.78 -16.02
N PHE A 188 -2.98 -9.22 -17.19
CA PHE A 188 -3.74 -8.39 -18.11
C PHE A 188 -5.18 -8.88 -18.19
N ILE A 189 -6.13 -7.96 -18.29
CA ILE A 189 -7.55 -8.29 -18.47
C ILE A 189 -8.21 -7.29 -19.44
N PRO A 190 -8.88 -7.77 -20.52
CA PRO A 190 -9.73 -6.94 -21.35
C PRO A 190 -11.10 -6.80 -20.72
N MET A 191 -11.68 -5.60 -20.72
CA MET A 191 -12.94 -5.38 -20.02
C MET A 191 -13.73 -4.15 -20.51
N SER A 192 -15.01 -4.08 -20.10
CA SER A 192 -15.84 -2.88 -20.21
C SER A 192 -16.52 -2.60 -18.88
N ALA A 193 -16.02 -1.60 -18.15
CA ALA A 193 -16.59 -1.16 -16.88
C ALA A 193 -18.04 -0.65 -16.99
N LEU A 194 -18.41 -0.08 -18.13
CA LEU A 194 -19.77 0.43 -18.35
C LEU A 194 -20.78 -0.73 -18.50
N ASN A 195 -20.44 -1.69 -19.35
CA ASN A 195 -21.32 -2.81 -19.70
C ASN A 195 -21.27 -3.95 -18.67
N GLY A 196 -20.16 -4.07 -17.94
CA GLY A 196 -19.94 -5.14 -16.95
C GLY A 196 -19.13 -6.31 -17.49
N ASP A 197 -18.65 -6.26 -18.73
CA ASP A 197 -17.85 -7.34 -19.35
C ASP A 197 -16.55 -7.58 -18.58
N MET A 198 -16.31 -8.83 -18.18
CA MET A 198 -15.11 -9.31 -17.49
C MET A 198 -14.86 -8.72 -16.08
N LEU A 199 -15.86 -8.08 -15.46
CA LEU A 199 -15.76 -7.62 -14.06
C LEU A 199 -16.05 -8.76 -13.07
N VAL A 200 -17.34 -9.04 -12.89
CA VAL A 200 -17.85 -10.15 -12.07
C VAL A 200 -18.20 -11.29 -13.00
N ASP A 201 -19.03 -11.00 -14.00
CA ASP A 201 -19.43 -11.92 -15.05
C ASP A 201 -18.53 -11.76 -16.29
N ARG A 202 -18.29 -12.86 -16.98
CA ARG A 202 -17.49 -12.90 -18.22
C ARG A 202 -18.19 -12.22 -19.40
N LEU A 203 -19.49 -12.49 -19.57
CA LEU A 203 -20.30 -12.12 -20.75
C LEU A 203 -19.75 -12.67 -22.10
N ASP A 204 -20.52 -12.58 -23.17
CA ASP A 204 -20.22 -13.28 -24.44
C ASP A 204 -19.44 -12.45 -25.46
N ASN A 205 -19.11 -11.19 -25.15
CA ASN A 205 -18.53 -10.25 -26.11
C ASN A 205 -17.04 -10.50 -26.44
N MET A 206 -16.31 -11.23 -25.59
CA MET A 206 -14.88 -11.51 -25.76
C MET A 206 -14.57 -13.01 -25.65
N PRO A 207 -15.09 -13.85 -26.56
CA PRO A 207 -14.89 -15.30 -26.50
C PRO A 207 -13.43 -15.72 -26.69
N TRP A 208 -12.61 -14.83 -27.26
CA TRP A 208 -11.18 -15.05 -27.51
C TRP A 208 -10.33 -14.95 -26.24
N TYR A 209 -10.79 -14.24 -25.19
CA TYR A 209 -10.04 -14.14 -23.94
C TYR A 209 -10.41 -15.30 -23.03
N ALA A 210 -9.46 -16.17 -22.66
CA ALA A 210 -9.72 -17.32 -21.80
C ALA A 210 -9.34 -17.11 -20.31
N GLY A 211 -8.81 -15.95 -19.96
CA GLY A 211 -8.33 -15.64 -18.59
C GLY A 211 -9.45 -15.33 -17.59
N GLU A 212 -9.09 -15.14 -16.34
CA GLU A 212 -10.01 -14.90 -15.21
C GLU A 212 -10.75 -13.55 -15.32
N THR A 213 -11.92 -13.44 -14.68
CA THR A 213 -12.58 -12.14 -14.47
C THR A 213 -11.85 -11.32 -13.41
N LEU A 214 -12.11 -10.02 -13.35
CA LEU A 214 -11.47 -9.15 -12.36
C LEU A 214 -11.75 -9.62 -10.93
N LEU A 215 -13.00 -10.00 -10.62
CA LEU A 215 -13.35 -10.50 -9.29
C LEU A 215 -12.63 -11.80 -8.95
N GLU A 216 -12.52 -12.74 -9.91
CA GLU A 216 -11.77 -13.98 -9.72
C GLU A 216 -10.28 -13.71 -9.44
N MET A 217 -9.68 -12.77 -10.17
CA MET A 217 -8.28 -12.34 -9.92
C MET A 217 -8.14 -11.74 -8.51
N LEU A 218 -9.09 -10.92 -8.07
CA LEU A 218 -9.10 -10.32 -6.73
C LEU A 218 -9.35 -11.36 -5.61
N GLU A 219 -10.13 -12.40 -5.85
CA GLU A 219 -10.30 -13.51 -4.90
C GLU A 219 -9.03 -14.35 -4.75
N LYS A 220 -8.30 -14.57 -5.85
CA LYS A 220 -7.06 -15.37 -5.89
C LYS A 220 -5.80 -14.62 -5.51
N ALA A 221 -5.81 -13.28 -5.54
CA ALA A 221 -4.66 -12.48 -5.13
C ALA A 221 -4.23 -12.85 -3.70
N PRO A 222 -2.93 -13.00 -3.40
CA PRO A 222 -2.49 -13.34 -2.04
C PRO A 222 -2.91 -12.27 -1.03
N ALA A 223 -2.96 -12.66 0.24
CA ALA A 223 -3.21 -11.73 1.33
C ALA A 223 -1.93 -10.97 1.68
N ALA A 224 -2.06 -9.80 2.31
CA ALA A 224 -0.91 -9.05 2.82
C ALA A 224 0.03 -9.96 3.65
N HIS A 225 1.35 -9.82 3.47
CA HIS A 225 2.38 -10.55 4.21
C HIS A 225 2.37 -12.09 4.07
N THR A 226 1.67 -12.65 3.08
CA THR A 226 1.66 -14.12 2.84
C THR A 226 2.60 -14.58 1.73
N GLU A 227 3.21 -13.66 0.99
CA GLU A 227 4.02 -13.97 -0.20
C GLU A 227 5.45 -14.41 0.15
N GLN A 228 6.01 -13.90 1.25
CA GLN A 228 7.38 -14.18 1.69
C GLN A 228 7.45 -14.31 3.21
N SER A 229 8.32 -15.20 3.68
CA SER A 229 8.67 -15.28 5.10
C SER A 229 9.53 -14.06 5.43
N GLU A 230 8.92 -13.04 6.03
CA GLU A 230 9.64 -11.88 6.55
C GLU A 230 10.27 -12.24 7.92
N GLU A 231 11.46 -11.72 8.21
CA GLU A 231 12.07 -11.90 9.52
C GLU A 231 11.28 -11.15 10.61
N PHE A 232 11.32 -11.65 11.85
CA PHE A 232 10.64 -11.01 12.96
C PHE A 232 11.16 -9.60 13.25
N ARG A 233 10.26 -8.60 13.26
CA ARG A 233 10.54 -7.22 13.70
C ARG A 233 9.47 -6.75 14.67
N PHE A 234 9.88 -6.49 15.91
CA PHE A 234 8.99 -5.98 16.95
C PHE A 234 9.53 -4.66 17.52
N PRO A 235 9.11 -3.51 16.96
CA PRO A 235 9.41 -2.21 17.54
C PRO A 235 8.64 -2.01 18.85
N VAL A 236 9.36 -1.74 19.93
CA VAL A 236 8.76 -1.48 21.24
C VAL A 236 8.07 -0.12 21.18
N GLN A 237 6.76 -0.10 21.40
CA GLN A 237 5.95 1.12 21.44
C GLN A 237 5.79 1.64 22.87
N PHE A 238 5.69 0.71 23.83
CA PHE A 238 5.52 1.03 25.24
C PHE A 238 6.16 -0.04 26.13
N VAL A 239 6.67 0.37 27.28
CA VAL A 239 7.21 -0.53 28.30
C VAL A 239 6.30 -0.44 29.51
N CYS A 240 5.52 -1.49 29.74
CA CYS A 240 4.57 -1.55 30.84
C CYS A 240 5.28 -2.06 32.10
N ARG A 241 5.26 -1.22 33.14
CA ARG A 241 5.67 -1.55 34.50
C ARG A 241 4.57 -1.06 35.45
N PRO A 242 3.61 -1.91 35.83
CA PRO A 242 2.63 -1.55 36.82
C PRO A 242 3.37 -1.36 38.15
N HIS A 243 3.49 -0.11 38.62
CA HIS A 243 4.11 0.23 39.90
C HIS A 243 3.23 -0.18 41.10
N ALA A 244 2.64 -1.38 41.04
CA ALA A 244 1.76 -1.95 42.04
C ALA A 244 2.60 -2.74 43.05
N SER A 245 3.32 -2.02 43.91
CA SER A 245 4.25 -2.60 44.90
C SER A 245 3.59 -3.51 45.95
N ALA A 246 2.26 -3.48 46.06
CA ALA A 246 1.50 -4.33 46.98
C ALA A 246 1.11 -5.70 46.38
N ASP A 247 1.24 -5.87 45.07
CA ASP A 247 0.89 -7.11 44.37
C ASP A 247 2.18 -7.82 43.93
N ALA A 248 2.43 -9.01 44.50
CA ALA A 248 3.66 -9.76 44.27
C ALA A 248 3.85 -10.16 42.80
N ASP A 249 2.76 -10.35 42.05
CA ASP A 249 2.82 -10.75 40.64
C ASP A 249 3.06 -9.54 39.71
N LEU A 250 2.74 -8.32 40.18
CA LEU A 250 2.90 -7.08 39.43
C LEU A 250 4.14 -6.28 39.82
N HIS A 251 4.73 -6.57 40.99
CA HIS A 251 5.90 -5.86 41.51
C HIS A 251 7.08 -5.88 40.52
N ASP A 252 7.37 -7.05 39.94
CA ASP A 252 8.48 -7.25 39.00
C ASP A 252 7.98 -7.36 37.54
N PHE A 253 6.71 -7.02 37.27
CA PHE A 253 6.15 -7.16 35.94
C PHE A 253 6.79 -6.14 34.98
N ARG A 254 7.36 -6.65 33.90
CA ARG A 254 7.85 -5.85 32.77
C ARG A 254 7.41 -6.45 31.45
N GLY A 255 6.44 -5.80 30.82
CA GLY A 255 5.93 -6.18 29.50
C GLY A 255 6.33 -5.17 28.43
N PHE A 256 6.82 -5.66 27.29
CA PHE A 256 7.12 -4.85 26.12
C PHE A 256 5.92 -4.90 25.17
N MET A 257 5.27 -3.76 24.97
CA MET A 257 4.05 -3.64 24.17
C MET A 257 4.38 -3.02 22.81
N GLY A 258 3.81 -3.61 21.77
CA GLY A 258 4.00 -3.17 20.39
C GLY A 258 3.19 -4.01 19.43
N ARG A 259 3.24 -3.65 18.14
CA ARG A 259 2.70 -4.44 17.05
C ARG A 259 3.84 -5.21 16.39
N ILE A 260 3.61 -6.49 16.07
CA ILE A 260 4.55 -7.24 15.24
C ILE A 260 4.44 -6.69 13.82
N GLU A 261 5.51 -6.05 13.35
CA GLU A 261 5.54 -5.43 12.02
C GLU A 261 5.81 -6.44 10.91
N SER A 262 6.49 -7.54 11.23
CA SER A 262 6.81 -8.62 10.29
C SER A 262 7.26 -9.88 11.04
N GLY A 263 7.16 -11.02 10.36
CA GLY A 263 7.50 -12.35 10.86
C GLY A 263 6.58 -12.86 11.99
N ASP A 264 7.09 -13.85 12.70
CA ASP A 264 6.45 -14.55 13.81
C ASP A 264 7.40 -14.68 15.00
N ILE A 265 6.84 -14.95 16.17
CA ILE A 265 7.60 -15.21 17.40
C ILE A 265 6.87 -16.25 18.25
N ALA A 266 7.62 -17.15 18.89
CA ALA A 266 7.10 -18.14 19.82
C ALA A 266 7.72 -18.00 21.21
N VAL A 267 7.01 -18.52 22.22
CA VAL A 267 7.56 -18.64 23.57
C VAL A 267 8.80 -19.55 23.54
N GLY A 268 9.87 -19.11 24.19
CA GLY A 268 11.17 -19.78 24.21
C GLY A 268 12.17 -19.33 23.13
N ASP A 269 11.73 -18.55 22.14
CA ASP A 269 12.62 -18.02 21.10
C ASP A 269 13.70 -17.11 21.68
N ALA A 270 14.93 -17.25 21.20
CA ALA A 270 16.03 -16.36 21.53
C ALA A 270 15.88 -15.03 20.79
N VAL A 271 16.01 -13.92 21.52
CA VAL A 271 15.83 -12.57 20.98
C VAL A 271 16.98 -11.65 21.35
N THR A 272 17.22 -10.68 20.49
CA THR A 272 18.18 -9.60 20.69
C THR A 272 17.46 -8.26 20.62
N VAL A 273 17.78 -7.34 21.53
CA VAL A 273 17.22 -5.99 21.57
C VAL A 273 18.21 -4.97 21.02
N LEU A 274 17.80 -4.28 19.97
CA LEU A 274 18.57 -3.27 19.27
C LEU A 274 18.11 -1.87 19.68
N PRO A 275 19.04 -0.88 19.77
CA PRO A 275 20.41 -0.94 19.26
C PRO A 275 21.46 -1.47 20.24
N ASN A 276 21.11 -1.73 21.51
CA ASN A 276 22.09 -2.02 22.57
C ASN A 276 22.71 -3.42 22.49
N GLY A 277 22.03 -4.38 21.84
CA GLY A 277 22.52 -5.75 21.61
C GLY A 277 22.28 -6.72 22.76
N TYR A 278 21.48 -6.36 23.77
CA TYR A 278 21.13 -7.27 24.86
C TYR A 278 20.37 -8.49 24.33
N GLN A 279 20.68 -9.67 24.87
CA GLN A 279 20.05 -10.92 24.49
C GLN A 279 19.19 -11.44 25.63
N SER A 280 18.10 -12.11 25.28
CA SER A 280 17.23 -12.82 26.21
C SER A 280 16.42 -13.88 25.47
N LYS A 281 15.40 -14.44 26.13
CA LYS A 281 14.41 -15.34 25.53
C LYS A 281 13.00 -14.88 25.83
N VAL A 282 12.07 -15.23 24.95
CA VAL A 282 10.65 -14.94 25.13
C VAL A 282 10.08 -15.82 26.24
N LYS A 283 9.71 -15.21 27.35
CA LYS A 283 9.07 -15.89 28.50
C LYS A 283 7.57 -16.11 28.26
N ALA A 284 6.88 -15.10 27.74
CA ALA A 284 5.44 -15.15 27.49
C ALA A 284 5.01 -14.14 26.43
N ILE A 285 3.91 -14.45 25.74
CA ILE A 285 3.28 -13.58 24.75
C ILE A 285 1.81 -13.42 25.13
N GLN A 286 1.29 -12.19 25.11
CA GLN A 286 -0.06 -11.87 25.58
C GLN A 286 -0.81 -10.93 24.63
N ILE A 287 -2.11 -11.15 24.48
CA ILE A 287 -3.05 -10.19 23.87
C ILE A 287 -4.20 -9.98 24.86
N GLY A 288 -4.27 -8.78 25.45
CA GLY A 288 -5.15 -8.53 26.60
C GLY A 288 -4.84 -9.53 27.72
N ASP A 289 -5.87 -10.23 28.20
CA ASP A 289 -5.73 -11.25 29.26
C ASP A 289 -5.38 -12.65 28.73
N THR A 290 -5.22 -12.81 27.41
CA THR A 290 -5.00 -14.11 26.79
C THR A 290 -3.52 -14.37 26.56
N GLN A 291 -3.01 -15.50 27.07
CA GLN A 291 -1.67 -16.00 26.78
C GLN A 291 -1.64 -16.71 25.43
N LEU A 292 -0.58 -16.50 24.66
CA LEU A 292 -0.32 -17.13 23.38
C LEU A 292 0.98 -17.93 23.43
N GLN A 293 1.02 -19.06 22.72
CA GLN A 293 2.27 -19.82 22.49
C GLN A 293 3.09 -19.23 21.34
N SER A 294 2.42 -18.57 20.40
CA SER A 294 3.03 -17.89 19.26
C SER A 294 2.20 -16.69 18.84
N ALA A 295 2.85 -15.70 18.25
CA ALA A 295 2.21 -14.55 17.64
C ALA A 295 2.85 -14.21 16.29
N GLN A 296 2.11 -13.51 15.46
CA GLN A 296 2.46 -13.21 14.08
C GLN A 296 2.19 -11.74 13.73
N THR A 297 2.67 -11.34 12.56
CA THR A 297 2.50 -10.00 11.97
C THR A 297 1.07 -9.46 12.11
N GLU A 298 0.95 -8.15 12.27
CA GLU A 298 -0.28 -7.39 12.53
C GLU A 298 -0.90 -7.55 13.93
N GLN A 299 -0.43 -8.47 14.76
CA GLN A 299 -0.91 -8.59 16.13
C GLN A 299 -0.22 -7.59 17.06
N SER A 300 -1.02 -6.85 17.83
CA SER A 300 -0.53 -6.01 18.94
C SER A 300 -0.44 -6.86 20.20
N ILE A 301 0.77 -7.12 20.66
CA ILE A 301 1.06 -8.05 21.76
C ILE A 301 1.79 -7.35 22.91
N THR A 302 1.75 -7.97 24.08
CA THR A 302 2.70 -7.75 25.16
C THR A 302 3.66 -8.93 25.21
N LEU A 303 4.95 -8.64 25.13
CA LEU A 303 6.02 -9.63 25.15
C LEU A 303 6.78 -9.52 26.46
N LEU A 304 6.93 -10.63 27.17
CA LEU A 304 7.72 -10.73 28.39
C LEU A 304 9.00 -11.50 28.08
N LEU A 305 10.10 -11.07 28.67
CA LEU A 305 11.41 -11.69 28.52
C LEU A 305 11.83 -12.40 29.81
N GLU A 306 12.75 -13.36 29.70
CA GLU A 306 13.32 -14.07 30.85
C GLU A 306 14.22 -13.16 31.69
N ASP A 307 14.98 -12.29 31.03
CA ASP A 307 15.96 -11.40 31.67
C ASP A 307 15.43 -9.97 31.80
N GLU A 308 15.85 -9.28 32.86
CA GLU A 308 15.59 -7.85 33.04
C GLU A 308 16.54 -7.00 32.19
N ILE A 309 16.21 -6.87 30.91
CA ILE A 309 17.00 -6.07 29.97
C ILE A 309 16.57 -4.61 29.95
N ASP A 310 17.51 -3.67 29.87
CA ASP A 310 17.15 -2.26 29.69
C ASP A 310 16.73 -1.97 28.23
N THR A 311 15.51 -1.46 28.06
CA THR A 311 14.82 -1.34 26.77
C THR A 311 13.76 -0.27 26.89
N SER A 312 13.69 0.60 25.90
CA SER A 312 12.82 1.77 25.85
C SER A 312 11.97 1.81 24.57
N ARG A 313 11.02 2.74 24.51
CA ARG A 313 10.26 3.01 23.28
C ARG A 313 11.23 3.36 22.14
N GLY A 314 10.99 2.77 20.97
CA GLY A 314 11.82 2.97 19.78
C GLY A 314 12.98 1.98 19.67
N ASP A 315 13.21 1.13 20.68
CA ASP A 315 14.08 -0.03 20.51
C ASP A 315 13.33 -1.14 19.76
N MET A 316 14.08 -2.07 19.17
CA MET A 316 13.52 -3.15 18.36
C MET A 316 13.97 -4.50 18.88
N ILE A 317 13.02 -5.39 19.13
CA ILE A 317 13.27 -6.78 19.45
C ILE A 317 13.25 -7.58 18.15
N VAL A 318 14.30 -8.37 17.92
CA VAL A 318 14.46 -9.26 16.77
C VAL A 318 14.85 -10.65 17.24
N LYS A 319 14.65 -11.68 16.42
CA LYS A 319 15.19 -13.03 16.72
C LYS A 319 16.73 -12.98 16.70
N THR A 320 17.37 -13.66 17.64
CA THR A 320 18.84 -13.70 17.71
C THR A 320 19.41 -14.34 16.43
N GLY A 321 20.39 -13.68 15.82
CA GLY A 321 20.97 -14.10 14.53
C GLY A 321 20.36 -13.40 13.30
N SER A 322 19.33 -12.57 13.48
CA SER A 322 18.78 -11.72 12.42
C SER A 322 19.83 -10.77 11.83
N ASN A 323 19.84 -10.62 10.51
CA ASN A 323 20.80 -9.81 9.78
C ASN A 323 20.38 -8.33 9.69
N ILE A 324 20.29 -7.67 10.85
CA ILE A 324 19.96 -6.24 10.94
C ILE A 324 20.91 -5.54 11.91
N ALA A 325 21.45 -4.40 11.48
CA ALA A 325 22.39 -3.61 12.25
C ALA A 325 21.88 -2.17 12.42
N PRO A 326 22.13 -1.53 13.59
CA PRO A 326 21.79 -0.12 13.78
C PRO A 326 22.64 0.78 12.87
N VAL A 327 22.01 1.61 12.05
CA VAL A 327 22.70 2.50 11.10
C VAL A 327 22.45 3.97 11.41
N LYS A 328 23.48 4.81 11.25
CA LYS A 328 23.38 6.29 11.35
C LYS A 328 23.33 7.00 10.01
N GLN A 329 23.31 6.24 8.92
CA GLN A 329 23.17 6.74 7.57
C GLN A 329 22.19 5.83 6.85
N ILE A 330 21.24 6.45 6.14
CA ILE A 330 20.30 5.72 5.30
C ILE A 330 20.24 6.38 3.93
N GLU A 331 20.01 5.57 2.91
CA GLU A 331 19.69 6.01 1.56
C GLU A 331 18.26 5.57 1.26
N ALA A 332 17.46 6.48 0.69
CA ALA A 332 16.06 6.21 0.46
C ALA A 332 15.51 6.96 -0.75
N HIS A 333 14.54 6.35 -1.43
CA HIS A 333 13.61 7.09 -2.27
C HIS A 333 12.65 7.88 -1.39
N VAL A 334 12.56 9.19 -1.57
CA VAL A 334 11.69 10.08 -0.82
C VAL A 334 10.73 10.76 -1.77
N CYS A 335 9.43 10.63 -1.50
CA CYS A 335 8.41 11.48 -2.08
C CYS A 335 8.20 12.69 -1.18
N TRP A 336 8.40 13.89 -1.72
CA TRP A 336 8.20 15.14 -1.00
C TRP A 336 6.72 15.54 -1.03
N LEU A 337 6.13 15.75 0.15
CA LEU A 337 4.68 15.95 0.32
C LEU A 337 4.32 17.41 0.64
N SER A 338 5.31 18.21 1.02
CA SER A 338 5.13 19.59 1.46
C SER A 338 5.23 20.59 0.31
N GLU A 339 4.40 21.64 0.35
CA GLU A 339 4.49 22.81 -0.54
C GLU A 339 5.78 23.60 -0.32
N THR A 340 6.27 23.63 0.92
CA THR A 340 7.58 24.23 1.22
C THR A 340 8.67 23.29 0.70
N PRO A 341 9.57 23.76 -0.18
CA PRO A 341 10.63 22.93 -0.73
C PRO A 341 11.57 22.37 0.35
N LEU A 342 12.16 21.21 0.09
CA LEU A 342 13.20 20.66 0.93
C LEU A 342 14.40 21.62 0.98
N SER A 343 14.94 21.79 2.18
CA SER A 343 16.15 22.58 2.41
C SER A 343 17.19 21.74 3.12
N PRO A 344 18.36 21.47 2.50
CA PRO A 344 19.43 20.70 3.13
C PRO A 344 19.97 21.33 4.42
N ALA A 345 19.80 22.65 4.60
CA ALA A 345 20.22 23.37 5.80
C ALA A 345 19.33 23.07 7.01
N ARG A 346 18.06 22.71 6.80
CA ARG A 346 17.11 22.43 7.88
C ARG A 346 17.42 21.10 8.56
N THR A 347 16.94 20.97 9.79
CA THR A 347 16.92 19.69 10.50
C THR A 347 15.54 19.08 10.33
N TYR A 348 15.51 17.80 10.03
CA TYR A 348 14.29 17.01 9.94
C TYR A 348 14.27 15.97 11.03
N ILE A 349 13.11 15.37 11.28
CA ILE A 349 12.97 14.17 12.10
C ILE A 349 12.57 13.05 11.16
N ILE A 350 13.34 11.96 11.17
CA ILE A 350 12.93 10.70 10.57
C ILE A 350 12.20 9.91 11.65
N ARG A 351 10.92 9.66 11.43
CA ARG A 351 10.14 8.72 12.25
C ARG A 351 10.09 7.39 11.51
N HIS A 352 10.70 6.38 12.12
CA HIS A 352 10.78 5.02 11.62
C HIS A 352 10.21 4.11 12.70
N THR A 353 9.15 3.35 12.37
CA THR A 353 8.36 2.59 13.34
C THR A 353 7.95 3.45 14.56
N SER A 354 8.38 3.08 15.77
CA SER A 354 8.16 3.82 17.02
C SER A 354 9.32 4.74 17.42
N ARG A 355 10.41 4.75 16.64
CA ARG A 355 11.65 5.52 16.88
C ARG A 355 11.66 6.81 16.08
N GLU A 356 12.15 7.88 16.70
CA GLU A 356 12.40 9.16 16.04
C GLU A 356 13.88 9.52 16.15
N SER A 357 14.48 9.92 15.03
CA SER A 357 15.83 10.48 15.01
C SER A 357 15.86 11.78 14.25
N LYS A 358 16.52 12.79 14.82
CA LYS A 358 16.91 13.98 14.07
C LYS A 358 17.80 13.57 12.90
N ALA A 359 17.64 14.24 11.77
CA ALA A 359 18.29 13.93 10.52
C ALA A 359 18.69 15.21 9.78
N LYS A 360 19.85 15.14 9.13
CA LYS A 360 20.27 16.12 8.12
C LYS A 360 20.29 15.45 6.76
N VAL A 361 19.86 16.18 5.73
CA VAL A 361 20.04 15.76 4.35
C VAL A 361 21.53 15.83 4.04
N GLY A 362 22.12 14.68 3.72
CA GLY A 362 23.52 14.57 3.33
C GLY A 362 23.74 15.01 1.89
N SER A 363 23.00 14.39 0.97
CA SER A 363 23.00 14.72 -0.46
C SER A 363 21.70 14.22 -1.11
N ILE A 364 21.33 14.86 -2.21
CA ILE A 364 20.32 14.36 -3.15
C ILE A 364 21.11 13.71 -4.29
N ALA A 365 20.99 12.39 -4.43
CA ALA A 365 21.71 11.65 -5.47
C ALA A 365 21.15 11.98 -6.85
N TYR A 366 19.82 11.88 -6.99
CA TYR A 366 19.07 12.35 -8.15
C TYR A 366 17.59 12.52 -7.81
N LYS A 367 16.92 13.35 -8.59
CA LYS A 367 15.46 13.46 -8.70
C LYS A 367 15.01 12.66 -9.92
N VAL A 368 13.86 12.00 -9.83
CA VAL A 368 13.24 11.31 -10.96
C VAL A 368 12.19 12.22 -11.57
N ASP A 369 12.27 12.44 -12.88
CA ASP A 369 11.14 12.96 -13.64
C ASP A 369 10.11 11.85 -13.78
N VAL A 370 8.96 11.98 -13.12
CA VAL A 370 7.93 10.92 -13.11
C VAL A 370 7.23 10.73 -14.47
N ASN A 371 7.41 11.66 -15.41
CA ASN A 371 6.82 11.60 -16.74
C ASN A 371 7.77 10.95 -17.75
N THR A 372 9.07 11.26 -17.69
CA THR A 372 10.09 10.68 -18.59
C THR A 372 10.87 9.52 -17.97
N LEU A 373 10.83 9.37 -16.65
CA LEU A 373 11.60 8.44 -15.83
C LEU A 373 13.11 8.70 -15.81
N GLU A 374 13.53 9.85 -16.33
CA GLU A 374 14.93 10.26 -16.33
C GLU A 374 15.39 10.69 -14.94
N GLN A 375 16.65 10.35 -14.63
CA GLN A 375 17.31 10.79 -13.41
C GLN A 375 18.00 12.14 -13.65
N GLN A 376 17.67 13.12 -12.82
CA GLN A 376 18.17 14.49 -12.93
C GLN A 376 18.93 14.87 -11.67
N ALA A 377 20.06 15.55 -11.82
CA ALA A 377 20.75 16.18 -10.69
C ALA A 377 19.89 17.32 -10.14
N SER A 378 19.72 17.37 -8.82
CA SER A 378 18.96 18.45 -8.16
C SER A 378 19.55 18.77 -6.79
N THR A 379 19.36 20.01 -6.37
CA THR A 379 19.69 20.50 -5.01
C THR A 379 18.45 20.91 -4.21
N ASP A 380 17.29 20.96 -4.86
CA ASP A 380 15.99 21.21 -4.24
C ASP A 380 15.00 20.07 -4.52
N LEU A 381 13.96 19.98 -3.68
CA LEU A 381 12.80 19.13 -3.92
C LEU A 381 11.54 19.93 -3.65
N LYS A 382 10.66 19.95 -4.64
CA LYS A 382 9.33 20.57 -4.57
C LYS A 382 8.29 19.50 -4.28
N MET A 383 7.08 19.96 -3.95
CA MET A 383 5.95 19.07 -3.72
C MET A 383 5.76 18.10 -4.90
N ASN A 384 5.47 16.83 -4.58
CA ASN A 384 5.32 15.71 -5.50
C ASN A 384 6.60 15.21 -6.18
N ASP A 385 7.75 15.83 -5.93
CA ASP A 385 9.02 15.32 -6.43
C ASP A 385 9.41 14.01 -5.72
N ILE A 386 10.05 13.13 -6.46
CA ILE A 386 10.64 11.90 -5.93
C ILE A 386 12.13 11.94 -6.18
N ALA A 387 12.92 11.71 -5.13
CA ALA A 387 14.37 11.67 -5.23
C ALA A 387 14.98 10.59 -4.37
N ARG A 388 16.18 10.19 -4.76
CA ARG A 388 17.05 9.33 -3.96
C ARG A 388 17.92 10.23 -3.08
N ILE A 389 17.76 10.13 -1.76
CA ILE A 389 18.35 11.04 -0.77
C ILE A 389 19.14 10.23 0.25
N HIS A 390 20.31 10.74 0.63
CA HIS A 390 21.07 10.27 1.78
C HIS A 390 20.75 11.11 3.01
N PHE A 391 20.43 10.45 4.12
CA PHE A 391 20.26 11.10 5.42
C PHE A 391 21.38 10.72 6.39
N LYS A 392 21.82 11.69 7.17
CA LYS A 392 22.67 11.48 8.35
C LYS A 392 21.82 11.62 9.60
N LEU A 393 21.86 10.62 10.45
CA LEU A 393 20.99 10.47 11.61
C LEU A 393 21.74 10.77 12.91
N ALA A 394 21.08 11.48 13.83
CA ALA A 394 21.62 11.74 15.16
C ALA A 394 21.66 10.46 16.01
N GLN A 395 20.63 9.63 15.93
CA GLN A 395 20.53 8.33 16.57
C GLN A 395 20.47 7.22 15.51
N PRO A 396 20.96 6.00 15.81
CA PRO A 396 20.85 4.92 14.88
C PRO A 396 19.39 4.47 14.71
N LEU A 397 19.06 3.98 13.52
CA LEU A 397 17.79 3.31 13.20
C LEU A 397 18.06 1.84 12.84
N MET A 398 17.11 0.96 13.12
CA MET A 398 17.14 -0.46 12.76
C MET A 398 16.27 -0.63 11.52
N VAL A 399 16.89 -0.63 10.35
CA VAL A 399 16.17 -0.55 9.07
C VAL A 399 16.45 -1.77 8.22
N ASP A 400 15.46 -2.14 7.42
CA ASP A 400 15.59 -3.08 6.32
C ASP A 400 15.46 -2.32 5.00
N SER A 401 15.84 -2.94 3.88
CA SER A 401 15.44 -2.40 2.57
C SER A 401 13.92 -2.55 2.39
N TYR A 402 13.31 -1.57 1.75
CA TYR A 402 11.86 -1.58 1.51
C TYR A 402 11.41 -2.75 0.63
N SER A 403 12.31 -3.28 -0.21
CA SER A 403 12.08 -4.48 -1.01
C SER A 403 12.00 -5.76 -0.17
N ASN A 404 12.74 -5.85 0.93
CA ASN A 404 12.78 -7.02 1.80
C ASN A 404 11.73 -6.96 2.90
N ASN A 405 11.47 -5.78 3.44
CA ASN A 405 10.48 -5.57 4.50
C ASN A 405 9.87 -4.17 4.37
N ARG A 406 8.59 -4.11 3.98
CA ARG A 406 7.91 -2.82 3.76
C ARG A 406 7.72 -2.03 5.06
N ALA A 407 7.50 -2.71 6.18
CA ALA A 407 7.20 -2.05 7.45
C ALA A 407 8.44 -1.36 8.04
N THR A 408 9.58 -2.05 8.02
CA THR A 408 10.88 -1.52 8.52
C THR A 408 11.76 -0.90 7.43
N GLY A 409 11.34 -0.91 6.17
CA GLY A 409 11.94 -0.12 5.11
C GLY A 409 11.23 1.21 4.85
N ALA A 410 10.08 1.46 5.48
CA ALA A 410 9.34 2.72 5.35
C ALA A 410 9.69 3.70 6.48
N PHE A 411 9.63 4.99 6.18
CA PHE A 411 9.64 6.05 7.19
C PHE A 411 8.92 7.30 6.71
N ILE A 412 8.64 8.21 7.64
CA ILE A 412 8.19 9.56 7.31
C ILE A 412 9.24 10.60 7.71
N VAL A 413 9.28 11.68 6.95
CA VAL A 413 10.10 12.86 7.21
C VAL A 413 9.20 13.94 7.79
N ILE A 414 9.58 14.48 8.94
CA ILE A 414 8.86 15.51 9.66
C ILE A 414 9.76 16.75 9.74
N ASP A 415 9.23 17.93 9.46
CA ASP A 415 9.96 19.18 9.67
C ASP A 415 9.98 19.51 11.18
N GLU A 416 11.18 19.59 11.77
CA GLU A 416 11.36 19.78 13.22
C GLU A 416 10.72 21.07 13.75
N SER A 417 10.63 22.12 12.92
CA SER A 417 10.12 23.42 13.34
C SER A 417 8.59 23.48 13.33
N THR A 418 7.95 22.73 12.45
CA THR A 418 6.48 22.77 12.26
C THR A 418 5.77 21.52 12.75
N ASN A 419 6.49 20.43 12.98
CA ASN A 419 5.97 19.08 13.23
C ASN A 419 5.07 18.53 12.10
N ASN A 420 5.11 19.16 10.92
CA ASN A 420 4.38 18.67 9.75
C ASN A 420 5.11 17.49 9.12
N THR A 421 4.36 16.49 8.65
CA THR A 421 4.91 15.44 7.79
C THR A 421 5.16 16.04 6.41
N VAL A 422 6.43 16.10 6.00
CA VAL A 422 6.87 16.75 4.76
C VAL A 422 7.35 15.77 3.70
N GLY A 423 7.57 14.50 4.05
CA GLY A 423 8.01 13.47 3.12
C GLY A 423 7.66 12.06 3.57
N ALA A 424 7.59 11.13 2.62
CA ALA A 424 7.53 9.69 2.86
C ALA A 424 8.70 9.01 2.17
N GLY A 425 9.36 8.08 2.86
CA GLY A 425 10.61 7.45 2.43
C GLY A 425 10.52 5.93 2.34
N MET A 426 11.19 5.37 1.34
CA MET A 426 11.41 3.95 1.11
C MET A 426 12.92 3.70 1.05
N ILE A 427 13.44 2.97 2.03
CA ILE A 427 14.87 2.67 2.19
C ILE A 427 15.32 1.71 1.09
N VAL A 428 16.47 2.01 0.48
CA VAL A 428 17.04 1.21 -0.62
C VAL A 428 17.83 0.02 -0.09
#